data_AF-A0A2T9YFR8-F1
#
_entry.id   AF-A0A2T9YFR8-F1
#
_cell.length_a   1.000
_cell.length_b   1.000
_cell.length_c   1.000
_cell.angle_alpha   90.00
_cell.angle_beta   90.00
_cell.angle_gamma   90.00
#
_symmetry.space_group_name_H-M   'P 1'
#
loop_
_entity.id
_entity.type
_entity.pdbx_description
1 polymer ?
#
loop_
_entity_poly.entity_id
_entity_poly.type
_entity_poly.pdbx_seq_one_letter_code
_entity_poly.pdbx_strand_id
1 'polypeptide(L)'
;MEPNPEIDQIDLSVCALLVASKMEETIKKIKDVINKAYSNHTTDNNKPLSEAELVIKRKNVLECERVILKAINFDFNISEIHRIYIKFTKYFNVELSISKDGWHILNDR
;
A
#
# COMPACT_ATOMS: atom_id res chain seq x y z
N MET A 1 4.86 11.20 16.59
CA MET A 1 5.68 9.99 16.39
C MET A 1 6.86 10.45 15.57
N GLU A 2 8.03 10.62 16.20
CA GLU A 2 9.22 11.07 15.48
C GLU A 2 9.62 10.01 14.44
N PRO A 3 10.02 10.40 13.22
CA PRO A 3 10.49 9.43 12.23
C PRO A 3 11.77 8.76 12.77
N ASN A 4 11.73 7.45 12.95
CA ASN A 4 12.93 6.70 13.30
C ASN A 4 13.86 6.71 12.07
N PRO A 5 15.05 7.34 12.11
CA PRO A 5 15.92 7.52 10.94
C PRO A 5 16.48 6.22 10.36
N GLU A 6 16.21 5.07 10.98
CA GLU A 6 16.70 3.75 10.55
C GLU A 6 15.76 3.01 9.58
N ILE A 7 14.52 3.48 9.36
CA ILE A 7 13.54 2.76 8.53
C ILE A 7 13.56 3.30 7.09
N ASP A 8 13.94 2.44 6.15
CA ASP A 8 13.87 2.73 4.71
C ASP A 8 12.41 2.94 4.27
N GLN A 9 12.15 4.01 3.52
CA GLN A 9 10.81 4.38 3.06
C GLN A 9 10.21 3.29 2.16
N ILE A 10 11.04 2.62 1.36
CA ILE A 10 10.61 1.52 0.49
C ILE A 10 10.19 0.32 1.34
N ASP A 11 10.95 -0.03 2.37
CA ASP A 11 10.60 -1.13 3.28
C ASP A 11 9.27 -0.85 4.02
N LEU A 12 9.06 0.40 4.47
CA LEU A 12 7.82 0.82 5.12
C LEU A 12 6.62 0.75 4.17
N SER A 13 6.76 1.25 2.93
CA SER A 13 5.67 1.23 1.94
C SER A 13 5.30 -0.19 1.50
N VAL A 14 6.30 -1.06 1.28
CA VAL A 14 6.08 -2.48 0.99
C VAL A 14 5.34 -3.15 2.16
N CYS A 15 5.75 -2.86 3.39
CA CYS A 15 5.09 -3.40 4.57
C CYS A 15 3.63 -2.92 4.68
N ALA A 16 3.37 -1.63 4.45
CA ALA A 16 2.03 -1.06 4.46
C ALA A 16 1.12 -1.73 3.42
N LEU A 17 1.62 -1.92 2.20
CA LEU A 17 0.91 -2.61 1.14
C LEU A 17 0.61 -4.08 1.50
N LEU A 18 1.54 -4.77 2.14
CA LEU A 18 1.33 -6.15 2.59
C LEU A 18 0.28 -6.23 3.70
N VAL A 19 0.31 -5.33 4.68
CA VAL A 19 -0.71 -5.25 5.74
C VAL A 19 -2.10 -4.95 5.12
N ALA A 20 -2.19 -3.98 4.21
CA ALA A 20 -3.43 -3.67 3.49
C ALA A 20 -3.95 -4.89 2.71
N SER A 21 -3.06 -5.59 1.99
CA SER A 21 -3.44 -6.78 1.23
C SER A 21 -3.96 -7.94 2.09
N LYS A 22 -3.52 -8.03 3.36
CA LYS A 22 -4.05 -9.00 4.33
C LYS A 22 -5.44 -8.59 4.80
N MET A 23 -5.69 -7.30 4.98
CA MET A 23 -6.98 -6.76 5.43
C MET A 23 -8.06 -6.86 4.36
N GLU A 24 -7.72 -6.59 3.11
CA GLU A 24 -8.66 -6.66 1.97
C GLU A 24 -8.82 -8.07 1.39
N GLU A 25 -8.22 -9.09 2.01
CA GLU A 25 -8.21 -10.48 1.53
C GLU A 25 -7.58 -10.67 0.12
N THR A 26 -6.75 -9.72 -0.34
CA THR A 26 -6.05 -9.75 -1.63
C THR A 26 -4.57 -10.09 -1.50
N ILE A 27 -4.23 -11.08 -0.66
CA ILE A 27 -2.87 -11.41 -0.24
C ILE A 27 -1.94 -11.69 -1.44
N LYS A 28 -0.75 -11.07 -1.43
CA LYS A 28 0.32 -11.29 -2.40
C LYS A 28 1.53 -11.95 -1.74
N LYS A 29 2.34 -12.68 -2.52
CA LYS A 29 3.59 -13.27 -2.03
C LYS A 29 4.59 -12.15 -1.73
N ILE A 30 5.16 -12.15 -0.53
CA ILE A 30 6.13 -11.13 -0.08
C ILE A 30 7.32 -10.97 -1.04
N LYS A 31 7.82 -12.08 -1.59
CA LYS A 31 8.92 -12.09 -2.59
C LYS A 31 8.56 -11.29 -3.84
N ASP A 32 7.33 -11.43 -4.33
CA ASP A 32 6.88 -10.78 -5.56
C ASP A 32 6.70 -9.28 -5.34
N VAL A 33 6.15 -8.90 -4.17
CA VAL A 33 5.95 -7.49 -3.79
C VAL A 33 7.29 -6.78 -3.60
N ILE A 34 8.24 -7.39 -2.89
CA ILE A 34 9.60 -6.85 -2.70
C ILE A 34 10.29 -6.68 -4.05
N ASN A 35 10.32 -7.72 -4.88
CA ASN A 35 10.96 -7.63 -6.19
C ASN A 35 10.37 -6.52 -7.05
N LYS A 36 9.04 -6.35 -7.04
CA LYS A 36 8.37 -5.33 -7.83
C LYS A 36 8.58 -3.91 -7.29
N ALA A 37 8.64 -3.75 -5.97
CA ALA A 37 8.91 -2.46 -5.36
C ALA A 37 10.33 -1.99 -5.68
N TYR A 38 11.32 -2.87 -5.46
CA TYR A 38 12.73 -2.51 -5.66
C TYR A 38 13.11 -2.41 -7.15
N SER A 39 12.49 -3.17 -8.05
CA SER A 39 12.74 -3.05 -9.49
C SER A 39 12.38 -1.67 -10.04
N ASN A 40 11.42 -0.97 -9.43
CA ASN A 40 10.99 0.36 -9.87
C ASN A 40 11.90 1.48 -9.34
N HIS A 41 12.75 1.19 -8.35
CA HIS A 41 13.63 2.17 -7.69
C HIS A 41 15.12 1.99 -8.05
N THR A 42 15.52 0.85 -8.62
CA THR A 42 16.87 0.63 -9.13
C THR A 42 17.01 1.13 -10.58
N THR A 43 18.14 1.76 -10.91
CA THR A 43 18.47 2.24 -12.27
C THR A 43 18.40 1.13 -13.33
N ASP A 44 18.58 -0.12 -12.92
CA ASP A 44 18.35 -1.33 -13.72
C ASP A 44 16.92 -1.83 -13.52
N ASN A 45 15.97 -1.25 -14.28
CA ASN A 45 14.52 -1.43 -14.13
C ASN A 45 13.96 -2.87 -14.26
N ASN A 46 14.81 -3.91 -14.36
CA ASN A 46 14.38 -5.29 -14.61
C ASN A 46 15.24 -6.37 -13.94
N LYS A 47 16.23 -6.02 -13.11
CA LYS A 47 17.05 -7.05 -12.45
C LYS A 47 16.37 -7.51 -11.16
N PRO A 48 16.02 -8.80 -11.02
CA PRO A 48 15.54 -9.30 -9.74
C PRO A 48 16.67 -9.20 -8.71
N LEU A 49 16.28 -8.90 -7.46
CA LEU A 49 17.19 -8.90 -6.32
C LEU A 49 17.86 -10.28 -6.20
N SER A 50 19.13 -10.28 -5.78
CA SER A 50 19.80 -11.52 -5.40
C SER A 50 19.08 -12.16 -4.21
N GLU A 51 19.13 -13.48 -4.09
CA GLU A 51 18.47 -14.19 -2.99
C GLU A 51 18.98 -13.72 -1.61
N ALA A 52 20.27 -13.35 -1.51
CA ALA A 52 20.84 -12.78 -0.28
C ALA A 52 20.23 -11.41 0.09
N GLU A 53 20.04 -10.54 -0.91
CA GLU A 53 19.44 -9.22 -0.71
C GLU A 53 17.95 -9.35 -0.34
N LEU A 54 17.27 -10.31 -0.96
CA LEU A 54 15.86 -10.60 -0.70
C LEU A 54 15.63 -11.05 0.74
N VAL A 55 16.50 -11.90 1.28
CA VAL A 55 16.43 -12.34 2.68
C VAL A 55 16.57 -11.14 3.64
N ILE A 56 17.51 -10.24 3.37
CA ILE A 56 17.72 -9.02 4.17
C ILE A 56 16.48 -8.12 4.10
N LYS A 57 16.01 -7.80 2.89
CA LYS A 57 14.84 -6.93 2.69
C LYS A 57 13.56 -7.52 3.29
N ARG A 58 13.37 -8.84 3.18
CA ARG A 58 12.26 -9.53 3.84
C ARG A 58 12.29 -9.34 5.35
N LYS A 59 13.46 -9.43 5.97
CA LYS A 59 13.60 -9.21 7.42
C LYS A 59 13.21 -7.77 7.79
N ASN A 60 13.72 -6.77 7.08
CA ASN A 60 13.40 -5.37 7.33
C ASN A 60 11.89 -5.07 7.19
N VAL A 61 11.27 -5.57 6.12
CA VAL A 61 9.82 -5.41 5.88
C VAL A 61 9.00 -6.00 7.03
N LEU A 62 9.39 -7.17 7.56
CA LEU A 62 8.70 -7.79 8.70
C LEU A 62 8.92 -7.03 10.02
N GLU A 63 10.07 -6.38 10.20
CA GLU A 63 10.31 -5.50 11.35
C GLU A 63 9.41 -4.25 11.29
N CYS A 64 9.16 -3.72 10.09
CA CYS A 64 8.25 -2.60 9.87
C CYS A 64 6.79 -2.93 10.23
N GLU A 65 6.39 -4.20 10.17
CA GLU A 65 4.99 -4.61 10.42
C GLU A 65 4.56 -4.23 11.83
N ARG A 66 5.43 -4.43 12.82
CA ARG A 66 5.17 -4.03 14.20
C ARG A 66 5.01 -2.52 14.36
N VAL A 67 5.74 -1.74 13.58
CA VAL A 67 5.69 -0.28 13.61
C VAL A 67 4.35 0.20 13.05
N ILE A 68 3.94 -0.33 11.89
CA ILE A 68 2.67 0.02 11.25
C ILE A 68 1.49 -0.37 12.13
N LEU A 69 1.48 -1.60 12.64
CA LEU A 69 0.39 -2.09 13.49
C LEU A 69 0.23 -1.26 14.78
N LYS A 70 1.34 -0.85 15.38
CA LYS A 70 1.33 0.10 16.51
C LYS A 70 0.85 1.48 16.09
N ALA A 71 1.27 1.98 14.93
CA ALA A 71 0.90 3.30 14.45
C ALA A 71 -0.60 3.42 14.17
N ILE A 72 -1.22 2.38 13.61
CA ILE A 72 -2.68 2.32 13.39
C ILE A 72 -3.44 1.86 14.64
N ASN A 73 -2.76 1.59 15.76
CA ASN A 73 -3.35 1.05 16.99
C ASN A 73 -4.19 -0.23 16.76
N PHE A 74 -3.77 -1.07 15.81
CA PHE A 74 -4.53 -2.24 15.35
C PHE A 74 -5.98 -1.92 14.91
N ASP A 75 -6.27 -0.67 14.57
CA ASP A 75 -7.56 -0.29 14.00
C ASP A 75 -7.53 -0.51 12.49
N PHE A 76 -8.31 -1.50 12.06
CA PHE A 76 -8.45 -1.86 10.65
C PHE A 76 -9.80 -1.45 10.08
N ASN A 77 -10.62 -0.70 10.85
CA ASN A 77 -11.92 -0.23 10.40
C ASN A 77 -11.77 0.98 9.47
N ILE A 78 -11.25 0.74 8.26
CA ILE A 78 -11.09 1.79 7.26
C ILE A 78 -12.40 1.90 6.47
N SER A 79 -13.00 3.09 6.48
CA SER A 79 -14.14 3.39 5.64
C SER A 79 -13.65 3.82 4.25
N GLU A 80 -13.90 2.99 3.24
CA GLU A 80 -13.61 3.33 1.85
C GLU A 80 -14.49 4.49 1.38
N ILE A 81 -13.89 5.68 1.23
CA ILE A 81 -14.59 6.89 0.75
C ILE A 81 -15.23 6.66 -0.63
N HIS A 82 -14.60 5.84 -1.46
CA HIS A 82 -15.09 5.41 -2.76
C HIS A 82 -16.45 4.72 -2.68
N ARG A 83 -16.68 3.89 -1.67
CA ARG A 83 -17.95 3.17 -1.49
C ARG A 83 -19.08 4.13 -1.11
N ILE A 84 -18.78 5.16 -0.33
CA ILE A 84 -19.72 6.23 0.02
C ILE A 84 -20.03 7.07 -1.22
N TYR A 85 -19.01 7.44 -1.98
CA TYR A 85 -19.15 8.21 -3.21
C TYR A 85 -20.05 7.52 -4.24
N ILE A 86 -19.86 6.22 -4.48
CA ILE A 86 -20.73 5.44 -5.39
C ILE A 86 -22.20 5.46 -4.92
N LYS A 87 -22.45 5.42 -3.60
CA LYS A 87 -23.81 5.51 -3.08
C LYS A 87 -24.43 6.87 -3.37
N PHE A 88 -23.68 7.96 -3.22
CA PHE A 88 -24.16 9.30 -3.53
C PHE A 88 -24.42 9.51 -5.01
N THR A 89 -23.52 9.09 -5.89
CA THR A 89 -23.72 9.23 -7.34
C THR A 89 -24.94 8.47 -7.83
N LYS A 90 -25.18 7.26 -7.29
CA LYS A 90 -26.39 6.48 -7.56
C LYS A 90 -27.65 7.11 -6.98
N TYR A 91 -27.57 7.65 -5.75
CA TYR A 91 -28.73 8.26 -5.07
C TYR A 91 -29.21 9.53 -5.79
N PHE A 92 -28.28 10.37 -6.25
CA PHE A 92 -28.60 11.59 -6.99
C PHE A 92 -28.75 11.39 -8.50
N ASN A 93 -28.63 10.15 -8.99
CA ASN A 93 -28.69 9.80 -10.41
C ASN A 93 -27.76 10.67 -11.27
N VAL A 94 -26.52 10.85 -10.80
CA VAL A 94 -25.50 11.68 -11.45
C VAL A 94 -25.05 11.01 -12.75
N GLU A 95 -24.80 11.82 -13.78
CA GLU A 95 -24.27 11.33 -15.05
C GLU A 95 -22.92 10.60 -14.85
N LEU A 96 -22.67 9.56 -15.66
CA LEU A 96 -21.46 8.76 -15.56
C LEU A 96 -20.18 9.58 -15.81
N SER A 97 -20.23 10.58 -16.69
CA SER A 97 -19.11 11.48 -16.98
C SER A 97 -18.66 12.22 -15.72
N ILE A 98 -19.57 12.93 -15.08
CA ILE A 98 -19.35 13.66 -13.82
C ILE A 98 -18.94 12.70 -12.69
N SER A 99 -19.55 11.51 -12.65
CA SER A 99 -19.23 10.49 -11.65
C SER A 99 -17.79 9.98 -11.78
N LYS A 100 -17.24 9.91 -12.99
CA LYS A 100 -15.83 9.54 -13.22
C LYS A 100 -14.90 10.66 -12.79
N ASP A 101 -15.21 11.90 -13.10
CA ASP A 101 -14.38 13.05 -12.72
C ASP A 101 -14.28 13.15 -11.19
N GLY A 102 -15.39 12.99 -10.47
CA GLY A 102 -15.36 12.96 -9.01
C GLY A 102 -14.64 11.73 -8.43
N TRP A 103 -14.59 10.61 -9.16
CA TRP A 103 -13.76 9.45 -8.77
C TRP A 103 -12.27 9.78 -8.89
N HIS A 104 -11.85 10.46 -9.95
CA HIS A 104 -10.47 10.90 -10.12
C HIS A 104 -10.06 11.90 -9.04
N ILE A 105 -10.93 12.85 -8.70
CA ILE A 105 -10.68 13.81 -7.60
C ILE A 105 -10.47 13.10 -6.26
N LEU A 106 -11.16 11.98 -6.01
CA LEU A 106 -10.97 11.20 -4.78
C LEU A 106 -9.61 10.49 -4.73
N ASN A 107 -9.03 10.15 -5.88
CA ASN A 107 -7.74 9.45 -5.97
C ASN A 107 -6.53 10.39 -5.86
N ASP A 108 -6.67 11.67 -6.21
CA ASP A 108 -5.57 12.65 -6.21
C ASP A 108 -5.17 13.14 -4.80
N ARG A 109 -5.62 12.44 -3.75
CA ARG A 109 -5.49 12.87 -2.35
C ARG A 109 -4.27 12.31 -1.63
#